data_AF-A0A821FE54-F1
#
_entry.id   AF-A0A821FE54-F1
#
_cell.length_a   1.000
_cell.length_b   1.000
_cell.length_c   1.000
_cell.angle_alpha   90.00
_cell.angle_beta   90.00
_cell.angle_gamma   90.00
#
_symmetry.space_group_name_H-M   'P 1'
#
loop_
_entity.id
_entity.type
_entity.pdbx_description
1 polymer ?
#
loop_
_entity_poly.entity_id
_entity_poly.type
_entity_poly.pdbx_seq_one_letter_code
_entity_poly.pdbx_strand_id
1 'polypeptide(L)'
;HYIPPYQRLLRRNQSWKLKKLKQELDLQRECRNGKLTLFQQPENYLCYFIHERTDIFILDKLIDQVKLTNHFSMDTEDDALSHKPATLQVEFIRHTLPSIIIIIEVQYLPSITTPLFKKIQQLCTMIFTSNNHIYLWGSALQELGKLNSFNLFNTGIKIQEYNIQDEYSNDKKTALQIIIKHEFTEYLNKTATLAEWACGVGLALGTYLSLDVVGPEQYAMNDVFAVTKLSYKLNLIQFLPTSYYEDISEDEEDFNVQQELSIDIQPLHEELIVHVTDELEETNENELSYQPHEDIEPTRQINDQPYESNDINTTYVAQDVIELQPGDNMDT
;
A
#
# COMPACT_ATOMS: atom_id res chain seq x y z
N HIS A 1 13.60 -25.33 -0.13
CA HIS A 1 13.88 -23.95 -0.57
C HIS A 1 13.67 -22.99 0.59
N TYR A 2 14.60 -22.06 0.82
CA TYR A 2 14.78 -21.35 2.09
C TYR A 2 14.34 -19.88 1.97
N ILE A 3 13.34 -19.48 2.76
CA ILE A 3 13.01 -18.07 3.00
C ILE A 3 13.57 -17.68 4.37
N PRO A 4 14.26 -16.54 4.50
CA PRO A 4 14.79 -16.13 5.78
C PRO A 4 13.69 -15.80 6.79
N PRO A 5 13.83 -16.17 8.08
CA PRO A 5 12.90 -15.74 9.13
C PRO A 5 12.72 -14.22 9.13
N TYR A 6 11.58 -13.68 9.58
CA TYR A 6 11.35 -12.23 9.81
C TYR A 6 12.55 -11.54 10.52
N GLN A 7 13.24 -12.28 11.38
CA GLN A 7 14.49 -11.89 12.04
C GLN A 7 15.67 -11.57 11.09
N ARG A 8 15.72 -12.10 9.85
CA ARG A 8 16.70 -11.72 8.80
C ARG A 8 16.34 -10.42 8.10
N LEU A 9 15.06 -10.08 7.93
CA LEU A 9 14.62 -8.74 7.47
C LEU A 9 14.97 -7.65 8.50
N LEU A 10 14.91 -8.02 9.79
CA LEU A 10 15.35 -7.19 10.92
C LEU A 10 16.88 -7.02 11.01
N ARG A 11 17.67 -8.06 10.71
CA ARG A 11 19.15 -8.00 10.77
C ARG A 11 19.78 -7.00 9.79
N ARG A 12 19.10 -6.63 8.69
CA ARG A 12 19.67 -5.83 7.59
C ARG A 12 19.52 -4.30 7.74
N ASN A 13 18.82 -3.78 8.75
CA ASN A 13 18.67 -2.33 8.95
C ASN A 13 18.40 -2.02 10.44
N GLN A 14 19.47 -1.88 11.23
CA GLN A 14 19.39 -2.17 12.67
C GLN A 14 18.90 -1.03 13.59
N SER A 15 19.05 0.25 13.27
CA SER A 15 18.69 1.33 14.22
C SER A 15 17.29 1.91 13.99
N TRP A 16 16.95 2.27 12.75
CA TRP A 16 15.67 2.91 12.41
C TRP A 16 14.47 1.94 12.52
N LYS A 17 14.69 0.65 12.26
CA LYS A 17 13.62 -0.37 12.29
C LYS A 17 13.21 -0.78 13.71
N LEU A 18 14.09 -0.68 14.71
CA LEU A 18 13.79 -1.14 16.08
C LEU A 18 12.65 -0.37 16.74
N LYS A 19 12.59 0.97 16.56
CA LYS A 19 11.52 1.79 17.14
C LYS A 19 10.16 1.47 16.51
N LYS A 20 10.10 1.43 15.17
CA LYS A 20 8.87 1.06 14.44
C LYS A 20 8.44 -0.37 14.76
N LEU A 21 9.39 -1.31 14.84
CA LEU A 21 9.12 -2.69 15.25
C LEU A 21 8.54 -2.77 16.66
N LYS A 22 9.14 -2.05 17.62
CA LYS A 22 8.63 -2.05 19.00
C LYS A 22 7.20 -1.51 19.05
N GLN A 23 6.92 -0.43 18.33
CA GLN A 23 5.58 0.13 18.20
C GLN A 23 4.60 -0.88 17.60
N GLU A 24 4.99 -1.57 16.52
CA GLU A 24 4.17 -2.60 15.88
C GLU A 24 3.87 -3.77 16.82
N LEU A 25 4.89 -4.28 17.52
CA LEU A 25 4.73 -5.36 18.50
C LEU A 25 3.85 -4.94 19.70
N ASP A 26 3.94 -3.69 20.13
CA ASP A 26 3.11 -3.15 21.20
C ASP A 26 1.64 -3.06 20.74
N LEU A 27 1.37 -2.59 19.51
CA LEU A 27 0.02 -2.57 18.92
C LEU A 27 -0.57 -3.98 18.74
N GLN A 28 0.23 -4.94 18.27
CA GLN A 28 -0.19 -6.35 18.20
C GLN A 28 -0.56 -6.91 19.58
N ARG A 29 0.22 -6.58 20.62
CA ARG A 29 -0.10 -6.98 22.00
C ARG A 29 -1.40 -6.35 22.47
N GLU A 30 -1.62 -5.07 22.18
CA GLU A 30 -2.90 -4.41 22.50
C GLU A 30 -4.08 -5.08 21.79
N CYS A 31 -3.94 -5.43 20.50
CA CYS A 31 -4.98 -6.13 19.75
C CYS A 31 -5.27 -7.53 20.32
N ARG A 32 -4.23 -8.34 20.61
CA ARG A 32 -4.40 -9.67 21.23
C ARG A 32 -5.05 -9.63 22.62
N ASN A 33 -4.80 -8.55 23.37
CA ASN A 33 -5.40 -8.34 24.68
C ASN A 33 -6.82 -7.75 24.61
N GLY A 34 -7.40 -7.60 23.42
CA GLY A 34 -8.75 -7.05 23.22
C GLY A 34 -8.87 -5.55 23.44
N LYS A 35 -7.75 -4.82 23.52
CA LYS A 35 -7.75 -3.34 23.65
C LYS A 35 -7.97 -2.65 22.31
N LEU A 36 -7.56 -3.30 21.22
CA LEU A 36 -7.80 -2.86 19.85
C LEU A 36 -8.46 -4.00 19.10
N THR A 37 -9.34 -3.66 18.16
CA THR A 37 -9.85 -4.64 17.17
C THR A 37 -8.94 -4.63 15.95
N LEU A 38 -8.89 -5.73 15.19
CA LEU A 38 -8.19 -5.71 13.89
C LEU A 38 -8.95 -4.79 12.94
N PHE A 39 -8.23 -4.01 12.13
CA PHE A 39 -8.86 -3.16 11.10
C PHE A 39 -9.80 -4.00 10.22
N GLN A 40 -11.05 -3.54 10.11
CA GLN A 40 -12.08 -4.20 9.33
C GLN A 40 -12.18 -3.55 7.96
N GLN A 41 -11.93 -4.35 6.92
CA GLN A 41 -12.21 -3.96 5.54
C GLN A 41 -13.72 -4.01 5.27
N PRO A 42 -14.21 -3.33 4.23
CA PRO A 42 -15.55 -3.54 3.73
C PRO A 42 -15.79 -5.03 3.40
N GLU A 43 -16.99 -5.54 3.68
CA GLU A 43 -17.32 -6.96 3.43
C GLU A 43 -17.38 -7.28 1.93
N ASN A 44 -17.69 -6.28 1.08
CA ASN A 44 -17.93 -6.45 -0.34
C ASN A 44 -16.96 -5.59 -1.17
N TYR A 45 -15.90 -6.22 -1.67
CA TYR A 45 -15.00 -5.61 -2.65
C TYR A 45 -14.52 -6.64 -3.67
N LEU A 46 -14.04 -6.15 -4.80
CA LEU A 46 -13.32 -6.93 -5.81
C LEU A 46 -11.87 -6.46 -5.87
N CYS A 47 -10.92 -7.38 -5.92
CA CYS A 47 -9.49 -7.06 -6.04
C CYS A 47 -8.94 -7.57 -7.38
N TYR A 48 -8.19 -6.73 -8.09
CA TYR A 48 -7.53 -7.07 -9.35
C TYR A 48 -6.05 -6.73 -9.31
N PHE A 49 -5.21 -7.68 -9.71
CA PHE A 49 -3.78 -7.48 -9.90
C PHE A 49 -3.48 -7.14 -11.36
N ILE A 50 -2.80 -6.03 -11.58
CA ILE A 50 -2.46 -5.53 -12.92
C ILE A 50 -0.95 -5.66 -13.15
N HIS A 51 -0.59 -6.49 -14.14
CA HIS A 51 0.78 -6.83 -14.54
C HIS A 51 0.82 -7.31 -16.00
N GLU A 52 1.96 -7.82 -16.46
CA GLU A 52 2.21 -8.23 -17.86
C GLU A 52 1.36 -9.40 -18.36
N ARG A 53 0.65 -10.12 -17.48
CA ARG A 53 -0.24 -11.24 -17.84
C ARG A 53 -1.72 -10.93 -17.63
N THR A 54 -2.05 -9.71 -17.22
CA THR A 54 -3.45 -9.30 -17.06
C THR A 54 -4.17 -9.37 -18.40
N ASP A 55 -5.36 -9.95 -18.42
CA ASP A 55 -6.19 -9.99 -19.61
C ASP A 55 -6.66 -8.57 -19.99
N ILE A 56 -6.57 -8.22 -21.27
CA ILE A 56 -7.07 -6.95 -21.80
C ILE A 56 -8.56 -6.80 -21.51
N PHE A 57 -9.34 -7.87 -21.52
CA PHE A 57 -10.76 -7.85 -21.20
C PHE A 57 -11.04 -7.40 -19.76
N ILE A 58 -10.16 -7.75 -18.81
CA ILE A 58 -10.26 -7.26 -17.43
C ILE A 58 -10.00 -5.76 -17.40
N LEU A 59 -9.01 -5.27 -18.15
CA LEU A 59 -8.73 -3.83 -18.24
C LEU A 59 -9.86 -3.05 -18.89
N ASP A 60 -10.50 -3.59 -19.93
CA ASP A 60 -11.65 -2.95 -20.56
C ASP A 60 -12.83 -2.84 -19.58
N LYS A 61 -13.11 -3.90 -18.82
CA LYS A 61 -14.11 -3.84 -17.72
C LYS A 61 -13.74 -2.78 -16.69
N LEU A 62 -12.50 -2.75 -16.22
CA LEU A 62 -12.04 -1.76 -15.24
C LEU A 62 -12.15 -0.33 -15.77
N ILE A 63 -11.83 -0.11 -17.05
CA ILE A 63 -12.00 1.18 -17.73
C ILE A 63 -13.48 1.60 -17.72
N ASP A 64 -14.40 0.68 -17.98
CA ASP A 64 -15.84 0.98 -17.89
C ASP A 64 -16.26 1.30 -16.45
N GLN A 65 -15.68 0.65 -15.44
CA GLN A 65 -15.94 0.99 -14.03
C GLN A 65 -15.35 2.35 -13.64
N VAL A 66 -14.20 2.75 -14.17
CA VAL A 66 -13.62 4.10 -13.94
C VAL A 66 -14.56 5.18 -14.46
N LYS A 67 -15.22 4.98 -15.61
CA LYS A 67 -16.18 5.98 -16.15
C LYS A 67 -17.34 6.27 -15.19
N LEU A 68 -17.68 5.31 -14.33
CA LEU A 68 -18.76 5.39 -13.35
C LEU A 68 -18.27 5.82 -11.97
N THR A 69 -16.98 6.15 -11.83
CA THR A 69 -16.33 6.43 -10.54
C THR A 69 -15.56 7.74 -10.62
N ASN A 70 -15.81 8.65 -9.67
CA ASN A 70 -15.10 9.92 -9.55
C ASN A 70 -14.39 10.09 -8.20
N HIS A 71 -14.48 9.12 -7.29
CA HIS A 71 -13.79 9.12 -6.00
C HIS A 71 -12.84 7.92 -5.92
N PHE A 72 -11.59 8.19 -5.61
CA PHE A 72 -10.56 7.15 -5.50
C PHE A 72 -9.69 7.39 -4.28
N SER A 73 -9.36 6.35 -3.52
CA SER A 73 -8.23 6.42 -2.59
C SER A 73 -7.03 5.71 -3.20
N MET A 74 -5.83 6.21 -2.93
CA MET A 74 -4.61 5.58 -3.42
C MET A 74 -3.51 5.51 -2.38
N ASP A 75 -2.60 4.58 -2.60
CA ASP A 75 -1.33 4.49 -1.90
C ASP A 75 -0.24 3.99 -2.87
N THR A 76 1.02 4.08 -2.46
CA THR A 76 2.12 3.42 -3.16
C THR A 76 3.03 2.70 -2.19
N GLU A 77 3.66 1.60 -2.64
CA GLU A 77 4.71 0.95 -1.86
C GLU A 77 6.00 0.86 -2.67
N ASP A 78 7.10 1.14 -1.98
CA ASP A 78 8.45 0.95 -2.49
C ASP A 78 9.00 -0.38 -1.98
N ASP A 79 9.80 -1.05 -2.80
CA ASP A 79 10.51 -2.23 -2.35
C ASP A 79 11.56 -1.87 -1.30
N ALA A 80 11.49 -2.52 -0.14
CA ALA A 80 12.28 -2.16 1.04
C ALA A 80 13.81 -2.33 0.85
N LEU A 81 14.24 -3.10 -0.17
CA LEU A 81 15.65 -3.39 -0.44
C LEU A 81 16.21 -2.53 -1.57
N SER A 82 15.48 -2.45 -2.68
CA SER A 82 15.90 -1.72 -3.88
C SER A 82 15.49 -0.25 -3.87
N HIS A 83 14.55 0.13 -2.98
CA HIS A 83 13.93 1.46 -2.91
C HIS A 83 13.29 1.90 -4.23
N LYS A 84 12.95 0.93 -5.08
CA LYS A 84 12.22 1.18 -6.31
C LYS A 84 10.73 1.08 -6.05
N PRO A 85 9.91 1.88 -6.74
CA PRO A 85 8.46 1.72 -6.68
C PRO A 85 8.08 0.31 -7.07
N ALA A 86 7.22 -0.32 -6.28
CA ALA A 86 6.85 -1.72 -6.47
C ALA A 86 5.37 -1.87 -6.80
N THR A 87 4.50 -1.13 -6.10
CA THR A 87 3.06 -1.18 -6.33
C THR A 87 2.41 0.19 -6.27
N LEU A 88 1.36 0.36 -7.08
CA LEU A 88 0.38 1.43 -6.97
C LEU A 88 -0.96 0.79 -6.62
N GLN A 89 -1.54 1.17 -5.48
CA GLN A 89 -2.85 0.70 -5.04
C GLN A 89 -3.90 1.78 -5.29
N VAL A 90 -5.04 1.41 -5.84
CA VAL A 90 -6.17 2.33 -6.04
C VAL A 90 -7.47 1.64 -5.68
N GLU A 91 -8.25 2.25 -4.79
CA GLU A 91 -9.64 1.90 -4.53
C GLU A 91 -10.57 2.79 -5.36
N PHE A 92 -11.60 2.20 -5.94
CA PHE A 92 -12.70 2.85 -6.63
C PHE A 92 -13.83 2.95 -5.60
N ILE A 93 -14.07 4.16 -5.09
CA ILE A 93 -15.01 4.39 -4.00
C ILE A 93 -16.40 4.63 -4.61
N ARG A 94 -17.36 3.76 -4.28
CA ARG A 94 -18.70 3.77 -4.89
C ARG A 94 -19.79 3.64 -3.83
N HIS A 95 -20.95 4.26 -4.10
CA HIS A 95 -22.05 4.30 -3.13
C HIS A 95 -22.87 3.00 -3.08
N THR A 96 -23.19 2.43 -4.24
CA THR A 96 -24.17 1.33 -4.37
C THR A 96 -23.57 0.01 -4.85
N LEU A 97 -22.28 -0.02 -5.13
CA LEU A 97 -21.58 -1.15 -5.70
C LEU A 97 -20.40 -1.54 -4.81
N PRO A 98 -19.93 -2.80 -4.85
CA PRO A 98 -18.74 -3.19 -4.11
C PRO A 98 -17.57 -2.26 -4.46
N SER A 99 -16.69 -1.96 -3.50
CA SER A 99 -15.45 -1.25 -3.83
C SER A 99 -14.62 -2.09 -4.82
N ILE A 100 -13.94 -1.46 -5.76
CA ILE A 100 -12.97 -2.16 -6.62
C ILE A 100 -11.59 -1.70 -6.20
N ILE A 101 -10.71 -2.64 -5.91
CA ILE A 101 -9.30 -2.37 -5.65
C ILE A 101 -8.52 -2.88 -6.85
N ILE A 102 -7.63 -2.05 -7.36
CA ILE A 102 -6.59 -2.47 -8.29
C ILE A 102 -5.23 -2.32 -7.62
N ILE A 103 -4.38 -3.33 -7.78
CA ILE A 103 -2.99 -3.30 -7.37
C ILE A 103 -2.15 -3.44 -8.65
N ILE A 104 -1.52 -2.35 -9.06
CA ILE A 104 -0.65 -2.33 -10.24
C ILE A 104 0.77 -2.64 -9.79
N GLU A 105 1.31 -3.76 -10.26
CA GLU A 105 2.66 -4.22 -9.94
C GLU A 105 3.66 -3.61 -10.92
N VAL A 106 4.18 -2.43 -10.59
CA VAL A 106 4.85 -1.56 -11.57
C VAL A 106 6.15 -2.16 -12.13
N GLN A 107 6.80 -3.05 -11.37
CA GLN A 107 7.99 -3.80 -11.81
C GLN A 107 7.68 -4.92 -12.82
N TYR A 108 6.41 -5.31 -12.93
CA TYR A 108 5.93 -6.38 -13.83
C TYR A 108 5.03 -5.83 -14.93
N LEU A 109 5.14 -4.55 -15.26
CA LEU A 109 4.40 -3.97 -16.37
C LEU A 109 4.93 -4.51 -17.71
N PRO A 110 4.03 -4.74 -18.69
CA PRO A 110 4.44 -5.13 -20.03
C PRO A 110 5.22 -3.98 -20.71
N SER A 111 5.95 -4.28 -21.77
CA SER A 111 6.69 -3.26 -22.54
C SER A 111 5.77 -2.13 -23.02
N ILE A 112 6.26 -0.89 -22.98
CA ILE A 112 5.52 0.34 -23.31
C ILE A 112 4.90 0.36 -24.71
N THR A 113 5.42 -0.46 -25.62
CA THR A 113 4.93 -0.54 -27.01
C THR A 113 3.74 -1.50 -27.16
N THR A 114 3.47 -2.33 -26.15
CA THR A 114 2.44 -3.38 -26.22
C THR A 114 1.02 -2.80 -26.12
N PRO A 115 0.02 -3.45 -26.75
CA PRO A 115 -1.38 -3.07 -26.56
C PRO A 115 -1.82 -3.12 -25.09
N LEU A 116 -1.35 -4.11 -24.33
CA LEU A 116 -1.66 -4.27 -22.92
C LEU A 116 -1.17 -3.07 -22.10
N PHE A 117 0.08 -2.64 -22.30
CA PHE A 117 0.60 -1.44 -21.62
C PHE A 117 -0.23 -0.19 -21.93
N LYS A 118 -0.57 0.01 -23.22
CA LYS A 118 -1.41 1.16 -23.62
C LYS A 118 -2.78 1.15 -22.94
N LYS A 119 -3.34 -0.03 -22.66
CA LYS A 119 -4.59 -0.18 -21.91
C LYS A 119 -4.42 0.13 -20.42
N ILE A 120 -3.33 -0.31 -19.81
CA ILE A 120 -2.99 0.07 -18.42
C ILE A 120 -2.80 1.59 -18.32
N GLN A 121 -2.08 2.19 -19.26
CA GLN A 121 -1.91 3.64 -19.34
C GLN A 121 -3.24 4.37 -19.54
N GLN A 122 -4.14 3.84 -20.39
CA GLN A 122 -5.48 4.39 -20.56
C GLN A 122 -6.26 4.37 -19.24
N LEU A 123 -6.26 3.24 -18.53
CA LEU A 123 -6.91 3.09 -17.23
C LEU A 123 -6.39 4.14 -16.23
N CYS A 124 -5.07 4.23 -16.06
CA CYS A 124 -4.45 5.21 -15.16
C CYS A 124 -4.75 6.66 -15.57
N THR A 125 -4.71 6.96 -16.88
CA THR A 125 -5.05 8.30 -17.39
C THR A 125 -6.49 8.68 -17.03
N MET A 126 -7.42 7.73 -17.05
CA MET A 126 -8.81 7.98 -16.69
C MET A 126 -9.03 8.10 -15.18
N ILE A 127 -8.20 7.46 -14.34
CA ILE A 127 -8.23 7.62 -12.88
C ILE A 127 -7.64 8.99 -12.51
N PHE A 128 -6.48 9.36 -13.05
CA PHE A 128 -5.75 10.58 -12.69
C PHE A 128 -6.13 11.77 -13.58
N THR A 129 -7.42 12.13 -13.56
CA THR A 129 -7.95 13.32 -14.25
C THR A 129 -8.29 14.43 -13.24
N SER A 130 -8.47 15.66 -13.73
CA SER A 130 -8.87 16.80 -12.89
C SER A 130 -10.31 16.71 -12.36
N ASN A 131 -11.12 15.82 -12.92
CA ASN A 131 -12.52 15.65 -12.51
C ASN A 131 -12.69 14.62 -11.38
N ASN A 132 -11.63 13.87 -11.09
CA ASN A 132 -11.65 12.82 -10.08
C ASN A 132 -11.01 13.33 -8.78
N HIS A 133 -11.63 12.93 -7.67
CA HIS A 133 -11.17 13.21 -6.33
C HIS A 133 -10.26 12.07 -5.85
N ILE A 134 -9.01 12.40 -5.57
CA ILE A 134 -8.00 11.42 -5.13
C ILE A 134 -7.68 11.66 -3.66
N TYR A 135 -8.00 10.68 -2.81
CA TYR A 135 -7.74 10.69 -1.37
C TYR A 135 -6.48 9.88 -1.07
N LEU A 136 -5.61 10.41 -0.23
CA LEU A 136 -4.37 9.72 0.14
C LEU A 136 -3.84 10.16 1.50
N TRP A 137 -2.96 9.35 2.08
CA TRP A 137 -2.24 9.68 3.30
C TRP A 137 -0.88 10.29 2.97
N GLY A 138 -0.85 11.60 2.68
CA GLY A 138 0.38 12.31 2.29
C GLY A 138 0.18 13.12 1.01
N SER A 139 1.29 13.48 0.36
CA SER A 139 1.25 14.29 -0.87
C SER A 139 1.30 13.44 -2.12
N ALA A 140 0.38 13.66 -3.06
CA ALA A 140 0.27 12.88 -4.29
C ALA A 140 1.47 13.15 -5.18
N LEU A 141 2.01 14.36 -5.16
CA LEU A 141 3.25 14.69 -5.86
C LEU A 141 4.43 13.83 -5.37
N GLN A 142 4.48 13.51 -4.08
CA GLN A 142 5.56 12.67 -3.52
C GLN A 142 5.34 11.19 -3.86
N GLU A 143 4.11 10.70 -3.71
CA GLU A 143 3.77 9.30 -4.00
C GLU A 143 3.88 8.99 -5.50
N LEU A 144 3.19 9.76 -6.34
CA LEU A 144 3.20 9.59 -7.80
C LEU A 144 4.53 10.03 -8.42
N GLY A 145 5.26 10.98 -7.82
CA GLY A 145 6.53 11.46 -8.37
C GLY A 145 7.55 10.34 -8.62
N LYS A 146 7.52 9.28 -7.80
CA LYS A 146 8.39 8.11 -7.96
C LYS A 146 8.02 7.26 -9.17
N LEU A 147 6.74 7.29 -9.58
CA LEU A 147 6.18 6.49 -10.66
C LEU A 147 6.27 7.16 -12.05
N ASN A 148 6.81 8.38 -12.13
CA ASN A 148 6.93 9.14 -13.39
C ASN A 148 7.70 8.39 -14.49
N SER A 149 8.67 7.54 -14.13
CA SER A 149 9.46 6.76 -15.09
C SER A 149 8.66 5.67 -15.81
N PHE A 150 7.50 5.27 -15.25
CA PHE A 150 6.66 4.22 -15.81
C PHE A 150 5.65 4.72 -16.84
N ASN A 151 5.57 6.02 -17.10
CA ASN A 151 4.63 6.62 -18.07
C ASN A 151 3.16 6.23 -17.84
N LEU A 152 2.76 5.95 -16.59
CA LEU A 152 1.38 5.55 -16.26
C LEU A 152 0.40 6.73 -16.29
N PHE A 153 0.88 7.95 -16.07
CA PHE A 153 0.07 9.17 -16.04
C PHE A 153 0.89 10.36 -16.53
N ASN A 154 0.19 11.46 -16.85
CA ASN A 154 0.80 12.69 -17.31
C ASN A 154 0.99 13.64 -16.13
N THR A 155 2.24 13.99 -15.82
CA THR A 155 2.62 14.88 -14.71
C THR A 155 2.09 16.32 -14.87
N GLY A 156 1.67 16.71 -16.08
CA GLY A 156 1.04 18.00 -16.33
C GLY A 156 -0.43 18.08 -15.91
N ILE A 157 -1.08 16.96 -15.57
CA ILE A 157 -2.49 16.96 -15.17
C ILE A 157 -2.60 17.38 -13.69
N LYS A 158 -3.38 18.42 -13.45
CA LYS A 158 -3.74 18.83 -12.10
C LYS A 158 -4.83 17.90 -11.57
N ILE A 159 -4.44 16.96 -10.70
CA ILE A 159 -5.38 16.11 -9.96
C ILE A 159 -6.03 16.90 -8.82
N GLN A 160 -7.27 16.55 -8.49
CA GLN A 160 -7.95 17.07 -7.30
C GLN A 160 -7.61 16.18 -6.11
N GLU A 161 -6.48 16.49 -5.49
CA GLU A 161 -5.92 15.78 -4.34
C GLU A 161 -6.57 16.22 -3.02
N TYR A 162 -6.84 15.24 -2.17
CA TYR A 162 -7.22 15.37 -0.77
C TYR A 162 -6.20 14.64 0.10
N ASN A 163 -5.25 15.41 0.65
CA ASN A 163 -4.29 14.88 1.62
C ASN A 163 -4.94 14.76 3.00
N ILE A 164 -5.38 13.55 3.35
CA ILE A 164 -6.08 13.27 4.60
C ILE A 164 -5.20 13.54 5.83
N GLN A 165 -3.88 13.48 5.67
CA GLN A 165 -2.96 13.73 6.77
C GLN A 165 -3.04 15.18 7.28
N ASP A 166 -3.30 16.15 6.38
CA ASP A 166 -3.35 17.57 6.73
C ASP A 166 -4.57 17.90 7.63
N GLU A 167 -5.62 17.07 7.61
CA GLU A 167 -6.83 17.23 8.43
C GLU A 167 -6.63 16.81 9.90
N TYR A 168 -5.64 15.97 10.18
CA TYR A 168 -5.41 15.41 11.53
C TYR A 168 -4.27 16.08 12.30
N SER A 169 -3.34 16.74 11.62
CA SER A 169 -2.15 17.27 12.29
C SER A 169 -1.49 18.38 11.51
N ASN A 170 -1.16 19.48 12.20
CA ASN A 170 -0.24 20.49 11.68
C ASN A 170 1.19 19.93 11.51
N ASP A 171 1.54 18.86 12.22
CA ASP A 171 2.78 18.12 12.03
C ASP A 171 2.55 17.00 11.01
N LYS A 172 3.06 17.19 9.78
CA LYS A 172 2.94 16.29 8.60
C LYS A 172 3.64 14.93 8.76
N LYS A 173 3.81 14.45 10.00
CA LYS A 173 4.57 13.25 10.36
C LYS A 173 3.76 12.22 11.13
N THR A 174 2.49 12.47 11.39
CA THR A 174 1.62 11.48 12.04
C THR A 174 1.40 10.31 11.10
N ALA A 175 1.63 9.08 11.58
CA ALA A 175 1.44 7.87 10.80
C ALA A 175 -0.04 7.46 10.76
N LEU A 176 -0.49 6.90 9.63
CA LEU A 176 -1.87 6.44 9.42
C LEU A 176 -2.37 5.52 10.55
N GLN A 177 -1.57 4.54 10.96
CA GLN A 177 -1.89 3.64 12.08
C GLN A 177 -2.19 4.38 13.39
N ILE A 178 -1.53 5.50 13.69
CA ILE A 178 -1.79 6.25 14.92
C ILE A 178 -3.21 6.82 14.89
N ILE A 179 -3.61 7.37 13.74
CA ILE A 179 -4.96 7.93 13.56
C ILE A 179 -6.02 6.84 13.52
N ILE A 180 -5.79 5.72 12.83
CA ILE A 180 -6.74 4.58 12.83
C ILE A 180 -6.97 4.05 14.25
N LYS A 181 -5.89 3.92 15.04
CA LYS A 181 -6.00 3.54 16.45
C LYS A 181 -6.81 4.57 17.25
N HIS A 182 -6.56 5.85 17.05
CA HIS A 182 -7.23 6.92 17.79
C HIS A 182 -8.72 7.03 17.44
N GLU A 183 -9.06 7.07 16.16
CA GLU A 183 -10.42 7.32 15.67
C GLU A 183 -11.32 6.11 15.79
N PHE A 184 -10.78 4.90 15.59
CA PHE A 184 -11.59 3.68 15.47
C PHE A 184 -11.26 2.60 16.50
N THR A 185 -10.24 2.81 17.35
CA THR A 185 -9.76 1.76 18.28
C THR A 185 -9.38 0.47 17.52
N GLU A 186 -8.83 0.65 16.32
CA GLU A 186 -8.45 -0.41 15.40
C GLU A 186 -6.93 -0.50 15.20
N TYR A 187 -6.47 -1.71 14.90
CA TYR A 187 -5.09 -2.02 14.56
C TYR A 187 -5.00 -2.34 13.06
N LEU A 188 -4.31 -1.46 12.34
CA LEU A 188 -3.97 -1.60 10.92
C LEU A 188 -2.68 -2.42 10.82
N ASN A 189 -2.78 -3.69 10.44
CA ASN A 189 -1.60 -4.55 10.45
C ASN A 189 -0.53 -4.06 9.45
N LYS A 190 0.63 -3.61 9.97
CA LYS A 190 1.75 -3.08 9.19
C LYS A 190 2.93 -4.05 9.09
N THR A 191 2.73 -5.35 9.34
CA THR A 191 3.82 -6.35 9.30
C THR A 191 4.50 -6.47 7.94
N ALA A 192 3.78 -6.19 6.85
CA ALA A 192 4.28 -6.26 5.49
C ALA A 192 5.00 -4.99 5.00
N THR A 193 5.13 -3.93 5.81
CA THR A 193 5.89 -2.71 5.41
C THR A 193 7.33 -3.00 4.99
N LEU A 194 7.92 -4.10 5.47
CA LEU A 194 9.29 -4.52 5.13
C LEU A 194 9.34 -5.71 4.16
N ALA A 195 8.22 -6.04 3.52
CA ALA A 195 8.15 -7.09 2.52
C ALA A 195 8.97 -6.73 1.27
N GLU A 196 9.33 -7.77 0.51
CA GLU A 196 9.91 -7.62 -0.81
C GLU A 196 8.79 -7.38 -1.82
N TRP A 197 8.31 -6.15 -1.91
CA TRP A 197 7.18 -5.79 -2.79
C TRP A 197 7.51 -5.98 -4.27
N ALA A 198 8.79 -5.86 -4.65
CA ALA A 198 9.21 -6.02 -6.04
C ALA A 198 9.13 -7.46 -6.56
N CYS A 199 8.83 -8.47 -5.72
CA CYS A 199 8.63 -9.83 -6.21
C CYS A 199 7.25 -10.07 -6.81
N GLY A 200 6.32 -9.12 -6.72
CA GLY A 200 4.94 -9.31 -7.14
C GLY A 200 4.12 -9.89 -5.99
N VAL A 201 3.00 -9.25 -5.71
CA VAL A 201 2.06 -9.57 -4.64
C VAL A 201 0.96 -10.53 -5.14
N GLY A 202 0.64 -10.48 -6.43
CA GLY A 202 -0.38 -11.28 -7.06
C GLY A 202 0.01 -12.75 -7.17
N LEU A 203 -0.90 -13.64 -6.73
CA LEU A 203 -0.71 -15.10 -6.80
C LEU A 203 -0.49 -15.61 -8.23
N ALA A 204 -0.99 -14.90 -9.24
CA ALA A 204 -0.86 -15.26 -10.66
C ALA A 204 0.59 -15.26 -11.17
N LEU A 205 1.49 -14.51 -10.52
CA LEU A 205 2.92 -14.56 -10.83
C LEU A 205 3.61 -15.75 -10.15
N GLY A 206 3.00 -16.35 -9.12
CA GLY A 206 3.55 -17.48 -8.37
C GLY A 206 4.86 -17.14 -7.63
N THR A 207 5.14 -15.86 -7.47
CA THR A 207 6.40 -15.33 -6.94
C THR A 207 6.36 -15.14 -5.43
N TYR A 208 5.16 -14.91 -4.86
CA TYR A 208 4.97 -14.76 -3.43
C TYR A 208 4.41 -16.03 -2.80
N LEU A 209 5.17 -16.64 -1.89
CA LEU A 209 4.73 -17.74 -1.03
C LEU A 209 4.44 -17.16 0.36
N SER A 210 3.19 -16.79 0.65
CA SER A 210 2.84 -16.26 1.98
C SER A 210 2.90 -17.37 3.02
N LEU A 211 3.82 -17.24 3.99
CA LEU A 211 3.79 -17.97 5.27
C LEU A 211 3.20 -17.11 6.40
N ASP A 212 2.89 -15.84 6.12
CA ASP A 212 2.35 -14.88 7.09
C ASP A 212 0.82 -14.90 7.11
N VAL A 213 0.26 -14.57 8.28
CA VAL A 213 -1.19 -14.50 8.52
C VAL A 213 -1.87 -13.38 7.71
N VAL A 214 -1.12 -12.35 7.33
CA VAL A 214 -1.58 -11.21 6.53
C VAL A 214 -0.55 -10.97 5.44
N GLY A 215 -0.91 -11.32 4.20
CA GLY A 215 -0.04 -11.12 3.04
C GLY A 215 0.10 -9.63 2.66
N PRO A 216 1.08 -9.29 1.81
CA PRO A 216 1.26 -7.93 1.30
C PRO A 216 0.03 -7.42 0.55
N GLU A 217 -0.77 -8.29 -0.06
CA GLU A 217 -2.07 -7.93 -0.66
C GLU A 217 -2.99 -7.26 0.37
N GLN A 218 -3.23 -7.97 1.48
CA GLN A 218 -4.14 -7.50 2.51
C GLN A 218 -3.64 -6.21 3.15
N TYR A 219 -2.32 -6.07 3.33
CA TYR A 219 -1.70 -4.81 3.75
C TYR A 219 -1.99 -3.68 2.76
N ALA A 220 -1.77 -3.92 1.47
CA ALA A 220 -1.90 -2.92 0.41
C ALA A 220 -3.34 -2.41 0.30
N MET A 221 -4.31 -3.32 0.46
CA MET A 221 -5.73 -3.01 0.50
C MET A 221 -6.14 -2.26 1.78
N ASN A 222 -5.58 -2.66 2.92
CA ASN A 222 -5.85 -2.01 4.20
C ASN A 222 -5.50 -0.52 4.18
N ASP A 223 -4.43 -0.13 3.48
CA ASP A 223 -4.00 1.26 3.44
C ASP A 223 -4.96 2.16 2.68
N VAL A 224 -5.38 1.74 1.49
CA VAL A 224 -6.38 2.49 0.72
C VAL A 224 -7.72 2.53 1.45
N PHE A 225 -8.17 1.41 2.03
CA PHE A 225 -9.41 1.39 2.81
C PHE A 225 -9.35 2.24 4.07
N ALA A 226 -8.20 2.30 4.75
CA ALA A 226 -8.01 3.14 5.92
C ALA A 226 -8.14 4.63 5.55
N VAL A 227 -7.58 5.04 4.41
CA VAL A 227 -7.74 6.39 3.86
C VAL A 227 -9.20 6.68 3.54
N THR A 228 -9.90 5.77 2.88
CA THR A 228 -11.33 5.90 2.56
C THR A 228 -12.18 6.03 3.83
N LYS A 229 -11.94 5.18 4.84
CA LYS A 229 -12.66 5.20 6.12
C LYS A 229 -12.50 6.54 6.86
N LEU A 230 -11.28 7.09 6.86
CA LEU A 230 -11.02 8.43 7.41
C LEU A 230 -11.69 9.54 6.59
N SER A 231 -11.68 9.41 5.26
CA SER A 231 -12.32 10.39 4.36
C SER A 231 -13.83 10.47 4.57
N TYR A 232 -14.50 9.32 4.80
CA TYR A 232 -15.90 9.30 5.22
C TYR A 232 -16.11 9.94 6.60
N LYS A 233 -15.25 9.63 7.57
CA LYS A 233 -15.32 10.19 8.92
C LYS A 233 -15.20 11.72 8.93
N LEU A 234 -14.43 12.28 8.01
CA LEU A 234 -14.25 13.72 7.81
C LEU A 234 -15.31 14.37 6.90
N ASN A 235 -16.28 13.60 6.40
CA ASN A 235 -17.30 14.04 5.43
C ASN A 235 -16.72 14.62 4.12
N LEU A 236 -15.53 14.15 3.70
CA LEU A 236 -14.89 14.56 2.44
C LEU A 236 -15.41 13.80 1.23
N ILE A 237 -16.00 12.63 1.46
CA ILE A 237 -16.70 11.85 0.44
C ILE A 237 -18.20 12.07 0.67
N GLN A 238 -18.86 12.71 -0.30
CA GLN A 238 -20.30 12.92 -0.28
C GLN A 238 -20.86 12.46 -1.62
N PHE A 239 -21.73 11.46 -1.59
CA PHE A 239 -22.50 11.08 -2.75
C PHE A 239 -23.78 11.90 -2.77
N LEU A 240 -24.12 12.47 -3.92
CA LEU A 240 -25.44 13.06 -4.10
C LEU A 240 -26.50 11.96 -3.92
N PRO A 241 -27.63 12.25 -3.26
CA PRO A 241 -28.72 11.29 -3.16
C PRO A 241 -29.11 10.78 -4.55
N THR A 242 -29.36 9.47 -4.67
CA THR A 242 -29.71 8.83 -5.96
C THR A 242 -30.93 9.49 -6.62
N SER A 243 -31.85 10.04 -5.83
CA SER A 243 -33.03 10.78 -6.31
C SER A 243 -32.69 11.98 -7.20
N TYR A 244 -31.47 12.51 -7.14
CA TYR A 244 -31.04 13.63 -7.99
C TYR A 244 -30.81 13.20 -9.46
N TYR A 245 -30.55 11.91 -9.69
CA TYR A 245 -30.29 11.38 -11.03
C TYR A 245 -31.54 10.82 -11.70
N GLU A 246 -32.60 10.54 -10.94
CA GLU A 246 -33.88 10.07 -11.50
C GLU A 246 -34.58 11.17 -12.32
N ASP A 247 -34.48 12.43 -11.90
CA ASP A 247 -35.12 13.58 -12.58
C ASP A 247 -34.41 14.07 -13.86
N ILE A 248 -33.20 13.59 -14.17
CA ILE A 248 -32.43 14.03 -15.35
C ILE A 248 -32.66 13.09 -16.55
N SER A 249 -33.34 11.96 -16.34
CA SER A 249 -33.46 10.91 -17.36
C SER A 249 -34.63 11.05 -18.34
N GLU A 250 -35.49 12.08 -18.21
CA GLU A 250 -36.68 12.21 -19.07
C GLU A 250 -36.42 12.88 -20.44
N ASP A 251 -35.25 13.51 -20.67
CA ASP A 251 -34.96 14.22 -21.93
C ASP A 251 -33.90 13.53 -22.84
N GLU A 252 -33.40 12.33 -22.50
CA GLU A 252 -32.54 11.53 -23.39
C GLU A 252 -33.30 10.39 -24.10
N GLU A 253 -34.31 10.76 -24.89
CA GLU A 253 -34.77 9.90 -26.01
C GLU A 253 -33.66 9.82 -27.07
N ASP A 254 -32.65 8.96 -26.89
CA ASP A 254 -31.96 8.21 -27.99
C ASP A 254 -30.70 7.42 -27.56
N PHE A 255 -30.25 7.45 -26.30
CA PHE A 255 -29.17 6.58 -25.83
C PHE A 255 -29.68 5.40 -24.99
N ASN A 256 -30.33 4.45 -25.68
CA ASN A 256 -30.71 3.18 -25.08
C ASN A 256 -29.48 2.28 -24.87
N VAL A 257 -28.78 2.49 -23.75
CA VAL A 257 -27.86 1.52 -23.14
C VAL A 257 -28.26 1.32 -21.68
N GLN A 258 -29.52 0.96 -21.44
CA GLN A 258 -29.85 0.18 -20.24
C GLN A 258 -29.64 -1.30 -20.58
N GLN A 259 -28.36 -1.70 -20.64
CA GLN A 259 -28.02 -3.11 -20.55
C GLN A 259 -27.98 -3.44 -19.05
N GLU A 260 -29.06 -4.02 -18.54
CA GLU A 260 -29.05 -4.70 -17.25
C GLU A 260 -27.95 -5.76 -17.27
N LEU A 261 -26.77 -5.40 -16.77
CA LEU A 261 -25.70 -6.33 -16.47
C LEU A 261 -26.02 -7.00 -15.14
N SER A 262 -27.02 -7.89 -15.15
CA SER A 262 -27.11 -8.99 -14.19
C SER A 262 -25.96 -9.96 -14.51
N ILE A 263 -24.73 -9.58 -14.13
CA ILE A 263 -23.58 -10.47 -14.20
C ILE A 263 -23.70 -11.40 -12.99
N ASP A 264 -24.14 -12.62 -13.24
CA ASP A 264 -24.05 -13.73 -12.30
C ASP A 264 -22.56 -14.08 -12.14
N ILE A 265 -21.88 -13.41 -11.19
CA ILE A 265 -20.51 -13.74 -10.82
C ILE A 265 -20.59 -14.98 -9.93
N GLN A 266 -20.54 -16.16 -10.54
CA GLN A 266 -20.30 -17.38 -9.76
C GLN A 266 -18.89 -17.31 -9.15
N PRO A 267 -18.74 -17.54 -7.83
CA PRO A 267 -17.43 -17.63 -7.22
C PRO A 267 -16.68 -18.84 -7.80
N LEU A 268 -15.51 -18.59 -8.38
CA LEU A 268 -14.57 -19.63 -8.77
C LEU A 268 -13.95 -20.22 -7.49
N HIS A 269 -14.60 -21.23 -6.91
CA HIS A 269 -14.01 -22.11 -5.91
C HIS A 269 -14.29 -23.58 -6.27
N GLU A 270 -13.26 -24.41 -6.03
CA GLU A 270 -13.23 -25.89 -6.11
C GLU A 270 -13.05 -26.45 -7.54
N GLU A 271 -12.11 -27.34 -7.89
CA GLU A 271 -11.37 -28.35 -7.14
C GLU A 271 -9.99 -28.59 -7.79
N LEU A 272 -8.94 -28.73 -7.00
CA LEU A 272 -7.75 -29.48 -7.40
C LEU A 272 -7.42 -30.47 -6.29
N ILE A 273 -8.25 -31.51 -6.20
CA ILE A 273 -8.00 -32.69 -5.39
C ILE A 273 -6.91 -33.49 -6.10
N VAL A 274 -5.66 -33.31 -5.66
CA VAL A 274 -4.59 -34.25 -6.01
C VAL A 274 -4.76 -35.47 -5.11
N HIS A 275 -5.26 -36.56 -5.69
CA HIS A 275 -5.12 -37.89 -5.11
C HIS A 275 -3.63 -38.24 -5.07
N VAL A 276 -3.01 -38.10 -3.90
CA VAL A 276 -1.76 -38.78 -3.58
C VAL A 276 -2.17 -40.11 -2.94
N THR A 277 -1.97 -41.19 -3.68
CA THR A 277 -2.11 -42.56 -3.18
C THR A 277 -0.96 -42.87 -2.22
N ASP A 278 -1.32 -43.39 -1.04
CA ASP A 278 -0.43 -44.02 -0.09
C ASP A 278 0.32 -45.19 -0.74
N GLU A 279 1.64 -45.12 -0.79
CA GLU A 279 2.50 -46.31 -0.79
C GLU A 279 3.38 -46.28 0.46
N LEU A 280 3.02 -47.17 1.38
CA LEU A 280 3.78 -47.59 2.53
C LEU A 280 5.00 -48.39 2.05
N GLU A 281 6.21 -47.91 2.35
CA GLU A 281 7.36 -48.80 2.55
C GLU A 281 8.01 -48.48 3.89
N GLU A 282 7.85 -49.44 4.80
CA GLU A 282 8.63 -49.60 6.03
C GLU A 282 10.12 -49.72 5.68
N THR A 283 11.00 -48.96 6.35
CA THR A 283 12.29 -49.51 6.76
C THR A 283 12.91 -48.73 7.92
N ASN A 284 13.16 -49.51 8.98
CA ASN A 284 14.30 -49.49 9.91
C ASN A 284 14.57 -48.24 10.76
N GLU A 285 14.16 -48.42 12.02
CA GLU A 285 14.81 -47.97 13.23
C GLU A 285 16.35 -48.04 13.15
N ASN A 286 17.01 -46.92 13.41
CA ASN A 286 18.33 -46.91 13.99
C ASN A 286 18.42 -45.75 14.99
N GLU A 287 18.46 -46.13 16.26
CA GLU A 287 18.73 -45.28 17.41
C GLU A 287 20.09 -44.58 17.24
N LEU A 288 20.11 -43.25 17.36
CA LEU A 288 21.32 -42.50 17.65
C LEU A 288 21.01 -41.55 18.81
N SER A 289 21.45 -41.99 19.99
CA SER A 289 21.41 -41.24 21.24
C SER A 289 22.19 -39.93 21.11
N TYR A 290 21.49 -38.81 21.24
CA TYR A 290 22.11 -37.49 21.32
C TYR A 290 22.46 -37.21 22.78
N GLN A 291 23.76 -37.15 23.10
CA GLN A 291 24.25 -36.59 24.37
C GLN A 291 24.50 -35.09 24.21
N PRO A 292 24.03 -34.23 25.12
CA PRO A 292 24.34 -32.81 25.07
C PRO A 292 25.78 -32.57 25.54
N HIS A 293 26.57 -31.90 24.70
CA HIS A 293 27.85 -31.33 25.10
C HIS A 293 27.62 -30.16 26.06
N GLU A 294 28.29 -30.20 27.22
CA GLU A 294 28.42 -29.07 28.14
C GLU A 294 29.27 -27.98 27.48
N ASP A 295 28.65 -26.85 27.16
CA ASP A 295 29.37 -25.64 26.77
C ASP A 295 29.91 -24.94 28.01
N ILE A 296 31.24 -24.81 28.04
CA ILE A 296 32.04 -24.12 29.03
C ILE A 296 31.78 -22.61 28.93
N GLU A 297 31.32 -21.99 30.01
CA GLU A 297 31.25 -20.53 30.14
C GLU A 297 32.66 -19.90 30.14
N PRO A 298 32.91 -18.83 29.38
CA PRO A 298 34.02 -17.94 29.64
C PRO A 298 33.57 -16.80 30.57
N THR A 299 33.95 -16.91 31.84
CA THR A 299 33.99 -15.79 32.80
C THR A 299 34.75 -14.60 32.21
N ARG A 300 34.06 -13.50 31.93
CA ARG A 300 34.68 -12.17 31.78
C ARG A 300 34.34 -11.32 32.99
N GLN A 301 35.37 -11.05 33.80
CA GLN A 301 35.35 -10.01 34.81
C GLN A 301 35.17 -8.64 34.14
N ILE A 302 34.11 -7.93 34.52
CA ILE A 302 33.92 -6.51 34.19
C ILE A 302 34.52 -5.73 35.37
N ASN A 303 35.61 -5.01 35.12
CA ASN A 303 36.10 -3.97 36.01
C ASN A 303 35.34 -2.68 35.71
N ASP A 304 34.60 -2.20 36.69
CA ASP A 304 34.02 -0.85 36.70
C ASP A 304 35.14 0.20 36.89
N GLN A 305 35.23 1.12 35.94
CA GLN A 305 35.90 2.41 36.10
C GLN A 305 34.99 3.49 35.51
N PRO A 306 34.72 4.60 36.23
CA PRO A 306 33.85 5.66 35.76
C PRO A 306 34.57 6.53 34.72
N TYR A 307 33.92 6.79 33.59
CA TYR A 307 34.37 7.78 32.62
C TYR A 307 33.87 9.17 33.04
N GLU A 308 34.82 10.08 33.30
CA GLU A 308 34.57 11.51 33.44
C GLU A 308 34.13 12.12 32.10
N SER A 309 33.00 12.84 32.14
CA SER A 309 32.48 13.63 31.03
C SER A 309 33.22 14.98 30.96
N ASN A 310 33.96 15.21 29.88
CA ASN A 310 34.46 16.55 29.56
C ASN A 310 33.48 17.24 28.60
N ASP A 311 32.95 18.36 29.09
CA ASP A 311 32.15 19.34 28.36
C ASP A 311 32.95 19.95 27.19
N ILE A 312 32.34 19.99 26.01
CA ILE A 312 32.81 20.84 24.90
C ILE A 312 31.70 21.84 24.58
N ASN A 313 31.93 23.07 25.04
CA ASN A 313 31.27 24.28 24.60
C ASN A 313 31.44 24.46 23.08
N THR A 314 30.35 24.63 22.34
CA THR A 314 30.38 25.22 21.00
C THR A 314 29.42 26.39 20.92
N THR A 315 30.00 27.59 20.95
CA THR A 315 29.36 28.88 20.73
C THR A 315 29.19 29.09 19.22
N TYR A 316 27.96 29.26 18.74
CA TYR A 316 27.69 29.72 17.37
C TYR A 316 27.72 31.25 17.32
N VAL A 317 28.59 31.79 16.46
CA VAL A 317 28.68 33.21 16.12
C VAL A 317 27.80 33.47 14.90
N ALA A 318 26.91 34.46 15.01
CA ALA A 318 26.13 35.00 13.90
C ALA A 318 27.03 35.83 12.98
N GLN A 319 26.90 35.67 11.67
CA GLN A 319 27.42 36.61 10.68
C GLN A 319 26.28 37.08 9.78
N ASP A 320 26.06 38.38 9.85
CA ASP A 320 25.24 39.18 8.95
C ASP A 320 25.80 39.14 7.53
N VAL A 321 24.91 39.02 6.54
CA VAL A 321 25.20 39.36 5.14
C VAL A 321 24.12 40.33 4.67
N ILE A 322 24.54 41.58 4.44
CA ILE A 322 23.77 42.64 3.79
C ILE A 322 24.18 42.73 2.31
N GLU A 323 23.17 43.01 1.49
CA GLU A 323 23.10 43.14 0.03
C GLU A 323 24.11 44.09 -0.63
N LEU A 324 24.39 43.83 -1.90
CA LEU A 324 24.57 44.88 -2.93
C LEU A 324 23.90 44.48 -4.25
N GLN A 325 23.12 45.41 -4.79
CA GLN A 325 22.37 45.34 -6.05
C GLN A 325 23.26 45.52 -7.29
N PRO A 326 22.86 45.03 -8.48
CA PRO A 326 23.33 45.56 -9.75
C PRO A 326 22.38 46.66 -10.26
N GLY A 327 22.98 47.82 -10.57
CA GLY A 327 22.30 49.03 -10.99
C GLY A 327 21.82 49.05 -12.44
N ASP A 328 20.92 50.01 -12.66
CA ASP A 328 20.37 50.46 -13.93
C ASP A 328 21.45 50.91 -14.93
N ASN A 329 21.19 50.64 -16.22
CA ASN A 329 21.63 51.52 -17.30
C ASN A 329 20.52 51.57 -18.37
N MET A 330 20.01 52.78 -18.58
CA MET A 330 19.22 53.19 -19.75
C MET A 330 20.15 53.58 -20.92
N ASP A 331 19.65 53.31 -22.13
CA ASP A 331 19.75 54.03 -23.40
C ASP A 331 21.03 54.79 -23.82
N THR A 332 21.61 54.34 -24.94
CA THR A 332 21.72 55.10 -26.22
C THR A 332 21.72 54.15 -27.40
#